data_AF-A0A4R0WDF3-F1
#
_entry.id   AF-A0A4R0WDF3-F1
#
_cell.length_a   1.000
_cell.length_b   1.000
_cell.length_c   1.000
_cell.angle_alpha   90.00
_cell.angle_beta   90.00
_cell.angle_gamma   90.00
#
_symmetry.space_group_name_H-M   'P 1'
#
loop_
_entity.id
_entity.type
_entity.pdbx_description
1 polymer ?
#
loop_
_entity_poly.entity_id
_entity_poly.type
_entity_poly.pdbx_seq_one_letter_code
_entity_poly.pdbx_strand_id
1 'polypeptide(L)'
;MFGQPQQQYGYPQQGYPQQGYQQGYGQPPARPAVSMTPEQMLASIESQSSKGAKFEQPGTSISGIIENVTANQIRDFKSRQPKFFDDGQPQMQVLVTINTGVTDPMVEDDDGRRTVYIKGFGLQRHAWLQALHNAGLRKAAEVRPGDRFTATFTGFGEAKPGMNAPKLFEYVIEHQSPADLAMNQPQQPGMQQAQPAYPQQQYAPQQPMQAPNQGYAPAPVAPWNPPTQQQPQQPAQPVQLGQPQQQADPMKVNQLKAVGKSPQEIAALLGVPVEAVTAVTDQAQPQNHGGSEQQLETGEF
;
A
#
# COMPACT_ATOMS: atom_id res chain seq x y z
N MET A 1 -74.72 54.93 12.43
CA MET A 1 -74.24 54.84 11.03
C MET A 1 -73.24 53.69 10.98
N PHE A 2 -73.16 52.78 10.02
CA PHE A 2 -74.01 52.27 8.93
C PHE A 2 -73.07 51.29 8.16
N GLY A 3 -73.48 50.04 7.89
CA GLY A 3 -72.95 49.23 6.76
C GLY A 3 -71.61 48.48 6.87
N GLN A 4 -71.66 47.15 6.75
CA GLN A 4 -70.62 46.30 6.10
C GLN A 4 -71.03 46.10 4.60
N PRO A 5 -70.50 45.13 3.79
CA PRO A 5 -69.27 44.31 3.84
C PRO A 5 -68.50 44.26 2.48
N GLN A 6 -67.41 43.46 2.38
CA GLN A 6 -67.00 42.57 1.25
C GLN A 6 -65.49 42.24 1.33
N GLN A 7 -64.92 41.18 0.72
CA GLN A 7 -65.30 39.76 0.48
C GLN A 7 -64.01 39.01 0.01
N GLN A 8 -64.06 37.69 -0.12
CA GLN A 8 -62.93 36.77 -0.36
C GLN A 8 -62.49 36.63 -1.85
N TYR A 9 -61.64 35.62 -2.17
CA TYR A 9 -61.10 35.17 -3.50
C TYR A 9 -59.85 35.91 -4.04
N GLY A 10 -58.88 35.29 -4.75
CA GLY A 10 -58.61 33.86 -5.00
C GLY A 10 -57.90 33.55 -6.35
N TYR A 11 -56.79 32.78 -6.33
CA TYR A 11 -56.11 32.11 -7.48
C TYR A 11 -55.41 32.97 -8.57
N PRO A 12 -54.56 32.40 -9.49
CA PRO A 12 -53.95 31.05 -9.58
C PRO A 12 -52.40 31.01 -9.80
N GLN A 13 -51.89 29.80 -10.05
CA GLN A 13 -50.50 29.39 -10.38
C GLN A 13 -50.30 29.12 -11.90
N GLN A 14 -49.04 28.90 -12.32
CA GLN A 14 -48.51 28.36 -13.61
C GLN A 14 -48.46 29.22 -14.91
N GLY A 15 -47.28 29.25 -15.56
CA GLY A 15 -47.19 28.78 -16.97
C GLY A 15 -46.34 29.50 -18.05
N TYR A 16 -44.99 29.39 -18.01
CA TYR A 16 -44.06 29.28 -19.21
C TYR A 16 -43.98 30.43 -20.27
N PRO A 17 -43.02 30.46 -21.24
CA PRO A 17 -41.58 30.05 -21.25
C PRO A 17 -40.61 31.04 -22.01
N GLN A 18 -39.34 30.61 -22.20
CA GLN A 18 -38.34 30.96 -23.26
C GLN A 18 -37.39 32.19 -23.18
N GLN A 19 -36.09 31.86 -23.05
CA GLN A 19 -34.90 32.26 -23.85
C GLN A 19 -34.48 33.71 -24.17
N GLY A 20 -33.15 33.92 -24.05
CA GLY A 20 -32.36 35.05 -24.59
C GLY A 20 -31.94 36.06 -23.51
N TYR A 21 -30.67 36.45 -23.32
CA TYR A 21 -29.41 36.15 -24.04
C TYR A 21 -28.23 36.05 -23.05
N GLN A 22 -27.16 35.37 -23.45
CA GLN A 22 -25.89 35.31 -22.70
C GLN A 22 -25.11 36.65 -22.79
N GLN A 23 -24.54 37.09 -21.67
CA GLN A 23 -23.37 37.97 -21.62
C GLN A 23 -22.37 37.34 -20.65
N GLY A 24 -21.24 36.88 -21.17
CA GLY A 24 -20.33 36.01 -20.45
C GLY A 24 -19.33 36.76 -19.58
N TYR A 25 -19.39 36.55 -18.26
CA TYR A 25 -18.21 36.67 -17.40
C TYR A 25 -17.61 35.28 -17.25
N GLY A 26 -16.43 35.08 -17.83
CA GLY A 26 -15.75 33.78 -17.79
C GLY A 26 -15.45 33.37 -16.35
N GLN A 27 -16.07 32.28 -15.90
CA GLN A 27 -15.58 31.58 -14.72
C GLN A 27 -14.15 31.12 -15.02
N PRO A 28 -13.17 31.34 -14.11
CA PRO A 28 -11.88 30.70 -14.26
C PRO A 28 -12.10 29.18 -14.30
N PRO A 29 -11.42 28.43 -15.20
CA PRO A 29 -11.65 27.01 -15.31
C PRO A 29 -11.45 26.35 -13.95
N ALA A 30 -12.42 25.53 -13.54
CA ALA A 30 -12.33 24.77 -12.30
C ALA A 30 -11.01 23.99 -12.32
N ARG A 31 -10.12 24.32 -11.38
CA ARG A 31 -8.83 23.63 -11.26
C ARG A 31 -9.14 22.14 -11.14
N PRO A 32 -8.51 21.26 -11.93
CA PRO A 32 -8.67 19.83 -11.72
C PRO A 32 -8.25 19.56 -10.27
N ALA A 33 -9.18 19.00 -9.48
CA ALA A 33 -8.83 18.49 -8.18
C ALA A 33 -7.78 17.40 -8.43
N VAL A 34 -6.55 17.63 -7.97
CA VAL A 34 -5.50 16.61 -8.02
C VAL A 34 -5.91 15.54 -7.01
N SER A 35 -6.70 14.59 -7.47
CA SER A 35 -7.11 13.41 -6.71
C SER A 35 -5.87 12.55 -6.51
N MET A 36 -5.14 12.80 -5.43
CA MET A 36 -4.12 11.88 -4.96
C MET A 36 -4.77 10.52 -4.67
N THR A 37 -4.15 9.43 -5.12
CA THR A 37 -4.59 8.09 -4.69
C THR A 37 -4.40 7.95 -3.18
N PRO A 38 -5.10 7.02 -2.50
CA PRO A 38 -4.86 6.76 -1.08
C PRO A 38 -3.39 6.46 -0.76
N GLU A 39 -2.69 5.78 -1.67
CA GLU A 39 -1.25 5.51 -1.59
C GLU A 39 -0.43 6.80 -1.68
N GLN A 40 -0.74 7.70 -2.63
CA GLN A 40 -0.10 9.01 -2.74
C GLN A 40 -0.40 9.89 -1.52
N MET A 41 -1.57 9.77 -0.91
CA MET A 41 -1.94 10.48 0.31
C MET A 41 -1.14 9.95 1.51
N LEU A 42 -1.03 8.63 1.69
CA LEU A 42 -0.20 8.01 2.72
C LEU A 42 1.28 8.37 2.54
N ALA A 43 1.81 8.22 1.33
CA ALA A 43 3.15 8.68 0.97
C ALA A 43 3.38 10.18 1.26
N SER A 44 2.35 11.02 1.09
CA SER A 44 2.44 12.44 1.42
C SER A 44 2.52 12.69 2.94
N ILE A 45 1.94 11.83 3.77
CA ILE A 45 2.02 11.88 5.24
C ILE A 45 3.37 11.33 5.71
N GLU A 46 3.82 10.20 5.17
CA GLU A 46 5.14 9.63 5.46
C GLU A 46 6.28 10.56 5.04
N SER A 47 6.18 11.20 3.87
CA SER A 47 7.15 12.22 3.43
C SER A 47 7.12 13.49 4.30
N GLN A 48 6.00 13.80 4.97
CA GLN A 48 5.92 14.86 5.98
C GLN A 48 6.56 14.46 7.31
N SER A 49 6.57 13.17 7.65
CA SER A 49 7.26 12.62 8.82
C SER A 49 8.79 12.60 8.61
N SER A 50 9.25 12.25 7.40
CA SER A 50 10.68 12.17 7.09
C SER A 50 11.39 13.53 7.15
N LYS A 51 12.55 13.60 7.82
CA LYS A 51 13.34 14.85 7.90
C LYS A 51 13.91 15.21 6.52
N GLY A 52 13.81 16.49 6.14
CA GLY A 52 14.44 16.98 4.91
C GLY A 52 15.97 16.98 4.98
N ALA A 53 16.63 16.33 4.01
CA ALA A 53 18.09 16.22 3.93
C ALA A 53 18.77 17.61 3.91
N LYS A 54 19.90 17.72 4.62
CA LYS A 54 20.68 18.97 4.75
C LYS A 54 21.98 18.85 3.99
N PHE A 55 22.34 19.92 3.29
CA PHE A 55 23.53 20.01 2.45
C PHE A 55 24.20 21.36 2.70
N GLU A 56 24.95 21.47 3.79
CA GLU A 56 25.45 22.77 4.26
C GLU A 56 26.71 23.20 3.51
N GLN A 57 27.67 22.30 3.38
CA GLN A 57 28.98 22.52 2.77
C GLN A 57 29.23 21.62 1.54
N PRO A 58 29.97 22.08 0.51
CA PRO A 58 30.37 21.24 -0.61
C PRO A 58 31.08 19.97 -0.15
N GLY A 59 30.85 18.85 -0.84
CA GLY A 59 31.28 17.51 -0.42
C GLY A 59 30.30 16.81 0.53
N THR A 60 29.26 17.49 1.06
CA THR A 60 28.21 16.82 1.82
C THR A 60 27.45 15.86 0.90
N SER A 61 27.44 14.57 1.25
CA SER A 61 26.70 13.53 0.55
C SER A 61 25.74 12.83 1.49
N ILE A 62 24.64 12.33 0.94
CA ILE A 62 23.68 11.46 1.61
C ILE A 62 23.35 10.30 0.68
N SER A 63 23.36 9.07 1.21
CA SER A 63 23.01 7.86 0.48
C SER A 63 22.03 7.03 1.28
N GLY A 64 21.17 6.28 0.60
CA GLY A 64 20.21 5.40 1.22
C GLY A 64 19.43 4.58 0.21
N ILE A 65 18.65 3.63 0.70
CA ILE A 65 17.70 2.86 -0.12
C ILE A 65 16.46 3.72 -0.34
N ILE A 66 16.03 3.86 -1.58
CA ILE A 66 14.80 4.56 -1.93
C ILE A 66 13.62 3.79 -1.33
N GLU A 67 12.81 4.48 -0.54
CA GLU A 67 11.48 3.98 -0.14
C GLU A 67 10.39 4.59 -1.03
N ASN A 68 10.55 5.84 -1.47
CA ASN A 68 9.54 6.53 -2.26
C ASN A 68 10.11 7.62 -3.18
N VAL A 69 9.49 7.82 -4.35
CA VAL A 69 9.74 8.95 -5.25
C VAL A 69 8.41 9.59 -5.63
N THR A 70 8.18 10.82 -5.17
CA THR A 70 6.96 11.58 -5.51
C THR A 70 7.31 12.93 -6.14
N ALA A 71 6.31 13.67 -6.62
CA ALA A 71 6.48 15.05 -7.06
C ALA A 71 5.35 15.94 -6.53
N ASN A 72 5.69 17.15 -6.09
CA ASN A 72 4.71 18.14 -5.64
C ASN A 72 5.07 19.55 -6.07
N GLN A 73 4.13 20.48 -5.93
CA GLN A 73 4.37 21.90 -6.16
C GLN A 73 5.13 22.48 -4.97
N ILE A 74 6.23 23.18 -5.25
CA ILE A 74 7.00 23.94 -4.26
C ILE A 74 6.09 24.97 -3.61
N ARG A 75 6.20 25.08 -2.28
CA ARG A 75 5.57 26.15 -1.50
C ARG A 75 6.63 27.12 -0.99
N ASP A 76 6.28 28.38 -0.88
CA ASP A 76 7.11 29.35 -0.16
C ASP A 76 7.19 28.96 1.33
N PHE A 77 8.39 29.04 1.91
CA PHE A 77 8.64 28.53 3.25
C PHE A 77 7.94 29.34 4.34
N LYS A 78 7.83 30.67 4.16
CA LYS A 78 7.23 31.56 5.16
C LYS A 78 5.71 31.61 5.04
N SER A 79 5.21 31.83 3.83
CA SER A 79 3.77 32.04 3.56
C SER A 79 2.99 30.76 3.27
N ARG A 80 3.67 29.62 3.07
CA ARG A 80 3.10 28.29 2.71
C ARG A 80 2.32 28.28 1.38
N GLN A 81 2.32 29.39 0.65
CA GLN A 81 1.62 29.53 -0.64
C GLN A 81 2.33 28.74 -1.74
N PRO A 82 1.60 28.16 -2.72
CA PRO A 82 2.20 27.47 -3.85
C PRO A 82 2.97 28.45 -4.74
N LYS A 83 4.14 28.03 -5.25
CA LYS A 83 4.97 28.84 -6.14
C LYS A 83 4.67 28.58 -7.61
N PHE A 84 4.66 29.65 -8.39
CA PHE A 84 4.47 29.63 -9.84
C PHE A 84 5.66 30.34 -10.51
N PHE A 85 5.90 30.06 -11.78
CA PHE A 85 6.74 30.89 -12.65
C PHE A 85 5.95 32.10 -13.16
N ASP A 86 6.63 33.03 -13.83
CA ASP A 86 6.01 34.27 -14.34
C ASP A 86 4.95 34.01 -15.43
N ASP A 87 5.01 32.84 -16.09
CA ASP A 87 4.01 32.35 -17.05
C ASP A 87 2.81 31.66 -16.39
N GLY A 88 2.77 31.59 -15.06
CA GLY A 88 1.71 30.94 -14.28
C GLY A 88 1.85 29.42 -14.13
N GLN A 89 2.88 28.77 -14.66
CA GLN A 89 3.10 27.33 -14.46
C GLN A 89 3.56 27.02 -13.03
N PRO A 90 3.13 25.90 -12.42
CA PRO A 90 3.55 25.52 -11.06
C PRO A 90 5.05 25.17 -11.01
N GLN A 91 5.77 25.72 -10.04
CA GLN A 91 7.16 25.31 -9.77
C GLN A 91 7.14 23.94 -9.09
N MET A 92 7.40 22.86 -9.84
CA MET A 92 7.41 21.49 -9.32
C MET A 92 8.76 21.09 -8.73
N GLN A 93 8.75 20.14 -7.80
CA GLN A 93 9.93 19.45 -7.26
C GLN A 93 9.65 17.94 -7.15
N VAL A 94 10.72 17.15 -7.28
CA VAL A 94 10.75 15.71 -6.97
C VAL A 94 11.19 15.54 -5.52
N LEU A 95 10.56 14.62 -4.81
CA LEU A 95 10.88 14.21 -3.45
C LEU A 95 11.39 12.77 -3.54
N VAL A 96 12.65 12.54 -3.18
CA VAL A 96 13.22 11.20 -3.05
C VAL A 96 13.37 10.90 -1.57
N THR A 97 12.50 10.06 -1.02
CA THR A 97 12.58 9.59 0.36
C THR A 97 13.47 8.36 0.41
N ILE A 98 14.58 8.46 1.13
CA ILE A 98 15.56 7.38 1.34
C ILE A 98 15.62 6.97 2.80
N ASN A 99 15.80 5.68 3.04
CA ASN A 99 16.24 5.13 4.31
C ASN A 99 17.77 5.15 4.36
N THR A 100 18.36 5.91 5.28
CA THR A 100 19.83 6.02 5.41
C THR A 100 20.41 4.95 6.35
N GLY A 101 19.58 4.27 7.14
CA GLY A 101 20.02 3.44 8.27
C GLY A 101 20.62 4.22 9.45
N VAL A 102 20.57 5.56 9.45
CA VAL A 102 21.17 6.42 10.48
C VAL A 102 20.09 7.25 11.17
N THR A 103 19.75 6.86 12.40
CA THR A 103 18.86 7.59 13.31
C THR A 103 19.65 8.59 14.17
N ASP A 104 18.98 9.61 14.67
CA ASP A 104 19.52 10.53 15.69
C ASP A 104 18.90 10.17 17.05
N PRO A 105 19.64 9.56 17.99
CA PRO A 105 19.08 9.10 19.26
C PRO A 105 18.66 10.25 20.19
N MET A 106 18.98 11.51 19.86
CA MET A 106 18.50 12.68 20.59
C MET A 106 17.16 13.22 20.05
N VAL A 107 16.59 12.60 19.01
CA VAL A 107 15.28 12.97 18.47
C VAL A 107 14.37 11.75 18.43
N GLU A 108 13.36 11.77 19.29
CA GLU A 108 12.44 10.67 19.61
C GLU A 108 11.85 9.95 18.38
N ASP A 109 11.45 10.71 17.36
CA ASP A 109 10.85 10.19 16.11
C ASP A 109 11.83 10.10 14.91
N ASP A 110 13.16 10.06 15.12
CA ASP A 110 14.10 9.90 14.01
C ASP A 110 14.17 8.45 13.51
N ASP A 111 13.28 8.13 12.57
CA ASP A 111 13.18 6.85 11.87
C ASP A 111 14.32 6.56 10.86
N GLY A 112 15.33 7.43 10.77
CA GLY A 112 16.45 7.28 9.83
C GLY A 112 16.08 7.55 8.37
N ARG A 113 14.85 7.99 8.08
CA ARG A 113 14.43 8.38 6.74
C ARG A 113 14.74 9.84 6.48
N ARG A 114 15.14 10.13 5.25
CA ARG A 114 15.49 11.48 4.79
C ARG A 114 14.90 11.75 3.43
N THR A 115 14.27 12.90 3.24
CA THR A 115 13.77 13.31 1.92
C THR A 115 14.70 14.33 1.27
N VAL A 116 15.18 14.00 0.07
CA VAL A 116 15.93 14.90 -0.80
C VAL A 116 14.94 15.61 -1.74
N TYR A 117 14.87 16.94 -1.62
CA TYR A 117 14.02 17.80 -2.45
C TYR A 117 14.81 18.31 -3.66
N ILE A 118 14.39 17.91 -4.85
CA ILE A 118 15.06 18.21 -6.13
C ILE A 118 14.14 19.10 -6.96
N LYS A 119 14.56 20.33 -7.27
CA LYS A 119 13.76 21.23 -8.13
C LYS A 119 13.57 20.61 -9.52
N GLY A 120 12.33 20.57 -9.99
CA GLY A 120 11.96 20.09 -11.33
C GLY A 120 12.36 21.04 -12.47
N PHE A 121 13.27 21.98 -12.22
CA PHE A 121 13.79 22.98 -13.15
C PHE A 121 15.24 23.36 -12.82
N GLY A 122 15.92 23.99 -13.79
CA GLY A 122 17.30 24.45 -13.64
C GLY A 122 18.32 23.31 -13.45
N LEU A 123 19.42 23.61 -12.77
CA LEU A 123 20.59 22.73 -12.65
C LEU A 123 20.29 21.40 -11.94
N GLN A 124 19.43 21.41 -10.91
CA GLN A 124 19.02 20.18 -10.21
C GLN A 124 18.21 19.24 -11.11
N ARG A 125 17.32 19.77 -11.97
CA ARG A 125 16.62 18.94 -12.98
C ARG A 125 17.60 18.29 -13.94
N HIS A 126 18.63 19.03 -14.37
CA HIS A 126 19.63 18.49 -15.30
C HIS A 126 20.40 17.33 -14.65
N ALA A 127 20.93 17.52 -13.43
CA ALA A 127 21.59 16.47 -12.67
C ALA A 127 20.68 15.25 -12.42
N TRP A 128 19.40 15.46 -12.15
CA TRP A 128 18.45 14.36 -11.92
C TRP A 128 18.17 13.55 -13.20
N LEU A 129 18.01 14.23 -14.34
CA LEU A 129 17.86 13.55 -15.63
C LEU A 129 19.14 12.82 -16.05
N GLN A 130 20.31 13.36 -15.73
CA GLN A 130 21.59 12.69 -15.93
C GLN A 130 21.69 11.42 -15.05
N ALA A 131 21.27 11.47 -13.79
CA ALA A 131 21.26 10.30 -12.91
C ALA A 131 20.34 9.18 -13.43
N LEU A 132 19.13 9.54 -13.88
CA LEU A 132 18.21 8.59 -14.52
C LEU A 132 18.85 7.96 -15.77
N HIS A 133 19.40 8.79 -16.66
CA HIS A 133 20.04 8.33 -17.89
C HIS A 133 21.22 7.38 -17.60
N ASN A 134 22.07 7.73 -16.63
CA ASN A 134 23.22 6.91 -16.23
C ASN A 134 22.80 5.58 -15.58
N ALA A 135 21.63 5.54 -14.94
CA ALA A 135 21.01 4.32 -14.41
C ALA A 135 20.22 3.52 -15.47
N GLY A 136 20.24 3.93 -16.75
CA GLY A 136 19.48 3.29 -17.83
C GLY A 136 17.97 3.61 -17.84
N LEU A 137 17.52 4.54 -17.00
CA LEU A 137 16.11 4.90 -16.79
C LEU A 137 15.67 6.07 -17.69
N ARG A 138 14.46 6.01 -18.21
CA ARG A 138 13.89 7.03 -19.11
C ARG A 138 13.09 8.10 -18.37
N LYS A 139 12.56 7.79 -17.18
CA LYS A 139 11.71 8.70 -16.38
C LYS A 139 11.77 8.36 -14.89
N ALA A 140 11.47 9.35 -14.05
CA ALA A 140 11.45 9.19 -12.59
C ALA A 140 10.52 8.06 -12.09
N ALA A 141 9.43 7.78 -12.81
CA ALA A 141 8.50 6.69 -12.47
C ALA A 141 9.04 5.27 -12.75
N GLU A 142 10.24 5.13 -13.30
CA GLU A 142 10.94 3.84 -13.45
C GLU A 142 11.90 3.55 -12.28
N VAL A 143 12.21 4.57 -11.46
CA VAL A 143 12.92 4.41 -10.19
C VAL A 143 12.00 3.67 -9.22
N ARG A 144 12.49 2.63 -8.56
CA ARG A 144 11.69 1.78 -7.67
C ARG A 144 12.15 1.86 -6.22
N PRO A 145 11.24 1.62 -5.25
CA PRO A 145 11.64 1.27 -3.91
C PRO A 145 12.63 0.09 -3.93
N GLY A 146 13.71 0.18 -3.17
CA GLY A 146 14.82 -0.79 -3.19
C GLY A 146 16.04 -0.36 -4.01
N ASP A 147 15.90 0.55 -4.98
CA ASP A 147 17.06 1.18 -5.65
C ASP A 147 17.90 1.96 -4.61
N ARG A 148 19.22 2.11 -4.82
CA ARG A 148 20.01 3.05 -4.00
C ARG A 148 20.03 4.43 -4.66
N PHE A 149 19.84 5.47 -3.86
CA PHE A 149 20.04 6.85 -4.28
C PHE A 149 21.13 7.52 -3.45
N THR A 150 22.02 8.24 -4.13
CA THR A 150 23.03 9.10 -3.51
C THR A 150 22.90 10.51 -4.06
N ALA A 151 22.87 11.50 -3.18
CA ALA A 151 22.88 12.91 -3.52
C ALA A 151 24.09 13.60 -2.89
N THR A 152 24.89 14.27 -3.72
CA THR A 152 26.11 14.98 -3.30
C THR A 152 26.00 16.45 -3.67
N PHE A 153 26.17 17.34 -2.70
CA PHE A 153 26.29 18.77 -2.93
C PHE A 153 27.72 19.08 -3.36
N THR A 154 27.95 19.30 -4.66
CA THR A 154 29.31 19.35 -5.24
C THR A 154 29.97 20.72 -5.16
N GLY A 155 29.19 21.79 -5.04
CA GLY A 155 29.72 23.15 -4.97
C GLY A 155 28.69 24.21 -5.31
N PHE A 156 29.15 25.45 -5.45
CA PHE A 156 28.33 26.56 -5.93
C PHE A 156 28.64 26.84 -7.40
N GLY A 157 27.60 27.09 -8.21
CA GLY A 157 27.76 27.57 -9.58
C GLY A 157 28.00 29.07 -9.62
N GLU A 158 28.04 29.64 -10.83
CA GLU A 158 28.25 31.08 -11.00
C GLU A 158 27.13 31.92 -10.34
N ALA A 159 27.51 32.87 -9.51
CA ALA A 159 26.61 33.90 -9.01
C ALA A 159 26.27 34.88 -10.14
N LYS A 160 24.99 35.21 -10.28
CA LYS A 160 24.53 36.28 -11.19
C LYS A 160 24.32 37.56 -10.39
N PRO A 161 24.48 38.76 -10.98
CA PRO A 161 24.24 40.02 -10.27
C PRO A 161 22.87 40.04 -9.57
N GLY A 162 22.86 40.36 -8.28
CA GLY A 162 21.65 40.35 -7.44
C GLY A 162 21.10 38.97 -7.04
N MET A 163 21.77 37.87 -7.40
CA MET A 163 21.35 36.51 -7.03
C MET A 163 22.47 35.72 -6.34
N ASN A 164 22.08 34.93 -5.34
CA ASN A 164 22.97 33.97 -4.69
C ASN A 164 23.42 32.89 -5.68
N ALA A 165 24.67 32.45 -5.55
CA ALA A 165 25.22 31.32 -6.30
C ALA A 165 24.34 30.06 -6.13
N PRO A 166 23.93 29.40 -7.23
CA PRO A 166 23.09 28.21 -7.13
C PRO A 166 23.91 27.02 -6.60
N LYS A 167 23.31 26.22 -5.71
CA LYS A 167 23.92 24.95 -5.29
C LYS A 167 23.91 23.94 -6.45
N LEU A 168 25.07 23.38 -6.76
CA LEU A 168 25.28 22.30 -7.72
C LEU A 168 25.15 20.96 -7.01
N PHE A 169 24.52 20.00 -7.69
CA PHE A 169 24.34 18.66 -7.15
C PHE A 169 24.75 17.62 -8.19
N GLU A 170 25.33 16.54 -7.70
CA GLU A 170 25.44 15.28 -8.40
C GLU A 170 24.47 14.29 -7.75
N TYR A 171 23.85 13.46 -8.58
CA TYR A 171 22.91 12.44 -8.17
C TYR A 171 23.31 11.11 -8.83
N VAL A 172 23.25 10.03 -8.06
CA VAL A 172 23.50 8.66 -8.55
C VAL A 172 22.32 7.79 -8.14
N ILE A 173 21.84 6.98 -9.09
CA ILE A 173 20.81 5.96 -8.86
C ILE A 173 21.45 4.62 -9.24
N GLU A 174 21.60 3.72 -8.27
CA GLU A 174 21.98 2.33 -8.54
C GLU A 174 20.68 1.54 -8.67
N HIS A 175 20.25 1.32 -9.91
CA HIS A 175 18.99 0.64 -10.19
C HIS A 175 19.12 -0.85 -9.91
N GLN A 176 18.27 -1.38 -9.02
CA GLN A 176 18.17 -2.80 -8.73
C GLN A 176 17.12 -3.41 -9.68
N SER A 177 17.48 -3.67 -10.95
CA SER A 177 16.54 -4.33 -11.85
C SER A 177 16.33 -5.80 -11.45
N PRO A 178 15.13 -6.37 -11.64
CA PRO A 178 14.91 -7.80 -11.46
C PRO A 178 15.83 -8.65 -12.36
N ALA A 179 16.28 -8.11 -13.49
CA ALA A 179 17.27 -8.76 -14.34
C ALA A 179 18.67 -8.74 -13.71
N ASP A 180 19.09 -7.63 -13.09
CA ASP A 180 20.37 -7.56 -12.36
C ASP A 180 20.35 -8.47 -11.12
N LEU A 181 19.24 -8.53 -10.39
CA LEU A 181 19.02 -9.46 -9.27
C LEU A 181 18.96 -10.94 -9.71
N ALA A 182 18.57 -11.21 -10.96
CA ALA A 182 18.59 -12.56 -11.54
C ALA A 182 19.99 -12.93 -12.09
N MET A 183 20.74 -11.96 -12.62
CA MET A 183 22.12 -12.14 -13.11
C MET A 183 23.14 -12.21 -11.97
N ASN A 184 22.88 -11.54 -10.85
CA ASN A 184 23.74 -11.53 -9.66
C ASN A 184 23.35 -12.61 -8.63
N GLN A 185 22.36 -13.47 -8.94
CA GLN A 185 22.23 -14.75 -8.26
C GLN A 185 23.36 -15.68 -8.74
N PRO A 186 24.10 -16.34 -7.83
CA PRO A 186 25.06 -17.35 -8.25
C PRO A 186 24.30 -18.47 -8.98
N GLN A 187 24.55 -18.62 -10.27
CA GLN A 187 23.96 -19.72 -11.05
C GLN A 187 24.40 -21.04 -10.41
N GLN A 188 23.45 -21.76 -9.80
CA GLN A 188 23.69 -23.15 -9.45
C GLN A 188 23.94 -23.94 -10.75
N PRO A 189 25.09 -24.63 -10.88
CA PRO A 189 25.38 -25.36 -12.10
C PRO A 189 24.39 -26.53 -12.30
N GLY A 190 23.59 -26.46 -13.36
CA GLY A 190 22.86 -27.62 -13.89
C GLY A 190 21.48 -27.88 -13.30
N MET A 191 20.48 -27.14 -13.75
CA MET A 191 19.10 -27.63 -13.85
C MET A 191 18.61 -27.39 -15.29
N GLN A 192 18.53 -28.45 -16.09
CA GLN A 192 18.04 -28.36 -17.47
C GLN A 192 16.56 -28.00 -17.47
N GLN A 193 16.17 -27.02 -18.30
CA GLN A 193 14.77 -26.63 -18.47
C GLN A 193 13.96 -27.80 -19.05
N ALA A 194 13.17 -28.47 -18.20
CA ALA A 194 12.13 -29.36 -18.66
C ALA A 194 11.03 -28.54 -19.34
N GLN A 195 10.78 -28.80 -20.63
CA GLN A 195 9.69 -28.17 -21.37
C GLN A 195 8.34 -28.62 -20.77
N PRO A 196 7.37 -27.72 -20.57
CA PRO A 196 6.05 -28.10 -20.08
C PRO A 196 5.29 -28.90 -21.16
N ALA A 197 5.06 -30.18 -20.90
CA ALA A 197 4.16 -31.01 -21.69
C ALA A 197 2.69 -30.70 -21.31
N TYR A 198 1.90 -30.24 -22.27
CA TYR A 198 0.47 -29.99 -22.07
C TYR A 198 -0.33 -31.31 -22.04
N PRO A 199 -1.12 -31.60 -21.01
CA PRO A 199 -2.03 -32.74 -21.03
C PRO A 199 -3.24 -32.45 -21.94
N GLN A 200 -3.42 -33.26 -22.99
CA GLN A 200 -4.64 -33.31 -23.78
C GLN A 200 -5.78 -33.88 -22.92
N GLN A 201 -6.88 -33.13 -22.77
CA GLN A 201 -8.07 -33.58 -22.05
C GLN A 201 -8.95 -34.40 -22.99
N GLN A 202 -9.02 -35.72 -22.75
CA GLN A 202 -9.85 -36.63 -23.52
C GLN A 202 -11.26 -36.70 -22.92
N TYR A 203 -12.24 -36.12 -23.61
CA TYR A 203 -13.65 -36.19 -23.21
C TYR A 203 -14.22 -37.60 -23.38
N ALA A 204 -14.90 -38.10 -22.35
CA ALA A 204 -15.78 -39.27 -22.42
C ALA A 204 -17.25 -38.82 -22.27
N PRO A 205 -18.18 -39.25 -23.14
CA PRO A 205 -19.58 -38.86 -23.06
C PRO A 205 -20.33 -39.63 -21.95
N GLN A 206 -21.10 -38.92 -21.12
CA GLN A 206 -22.00 -39.55 -20.15
C GLN A 206 -23.33 -39.95 -20.80
N GLN A 207 -23.86 -41.11 -20.41
CA GLN A 207 -25.25 -41.50 -20.66
C GLN A 207 -26.10 -41.29 -19.39
N PRO A 208 -27.36 -40.83 -19.49
CA PRO A 208 -28.29 -40.77 -18.37
C PRO A 208 -29.09 -42.07 -18.21
N MET A 209 -29.26 -42.53 -16.96
CA MET A 209 -30.28 -43.51 -16.57
C MET A 209 -31.09 -43.01 -15.37
N GLN A 210 -32.32 -43.50 -15.23
CA GLN A 210 -33.38 -42.93 -14.38
C GLN A 210 -33.79 -43.86 -13.22
N ALA A 211 -33.86 -43.31 -11.99
CA ALA A 211 -34.80 -43.63 -10.86
C ALA A 211 -34.92 -45.11 -10.36
N PRO A 212 -35.74 -45.48 -9.31
CA PRO A 212 -36.51 -44.68 -8.33
C PRO A 212 -36.47 -45.16 -6.82
N ASN A 213 -37.13 -44.37 -5.93
CA ASN A 213 -37.96 -44.75 -4.75
C ASN A 213 -37.44 -45.16 -3.32
N GLN A 214 -37.89 -44.36 -2.32
CA GLN A 214 -38.62 -44.69 -1.04
C GLN A 214 -38.03 -45.56 0.11
N GLY A 215 -38.25 -45.13 1.38
CA GLY A 215 -38.14 -45.98 2.60
C GLY A 215 -38.15 -45.26 3.99
N TYR A 216 -38.86 -45.81 4.99
CA TYR A 216 -39.01 -45.32 6.40
C TYR A 216 -37.98 -45.99 7.39
N ALA A 217 -37.85 -45.77 8.71
CA ALA A 217 -38.67 -45.15 9.79
C ALA A 217 -37.81 -44.67 11.01
N PRO A 218 -38.37 -44.02 12.07
CA PRO A 218 -37.60 -43.45 13.22
C PRO A 218 -37.66 -44.25 14.56
N ALA A 219 -36.95 -43.77 15.60
CA ALA A 219 -36.88 -44.35 16.96
C ALA A 219 -36.75 -43.25 18.07
N PRO A 220 -37.02 -43.52 19.39
CA PRO A 220 -37.87 -42.62 20.20
C PRO A 220 -37.27 -41.99 21.50
N VAL A 221 -38.14 -41.29 22.27
CA VAL A 221 -37.88 -40.47 23.47
C VAL A 221 -38.44 -41.06 24.78
N ALA A 222 -37.86 -40.70 25.96
CA ALA A 222 -38.47 -40.65 27.32
C ALA A 222 -37.40 -40.33 28.41
N PRO A 223 -37.75 -39.95 29.67
CA PRO A 223 -38.80 -39.03 30.15
C PRO A 223 -38.30 -37.98 31.21
N TRP A 224 -39.23 -37.27 31.85
CA TRP A 224 -39.09 -36.00 32.62
C TRP A 224 -39.30 -36.15 34.16
N ASN A 225 -38.75 -35.28 35.04
CA ASN A 225 -39.47 -34.53 36.13
C ASN A 225 -38.58 -33.70 37.14
N PRO A 226 -39.16 -32.73 37.91
CA PRO A 226 -38.49 -31.49 38.41
C PRO A 226 -38.65 -31.29 39.97
N PRO A 227 -38.82 -30.08 40.60
CA PRO A 227 -38.55 -28.65 40.25
C PRO A 227 -37.88 -27.77 41.36
N THR A 228 -37.45 -26.53 41.04
CA THR A 228 -37.75 -25.29 41.84
C THR A 228 -37.30 -23.96 41.15
N GLN A 229 -37.89 -22.85 41.59
CA GLN A 229 -37.87 -21.47 41.02
C GLN A 229 -36.49 -20.76 41.20
N GLN A 230 -36.12 -19.63 40.54
CA GLN A 230 -36.89 -18.49 40.01
C GLN A 230 -36.05 -17.59 39.03
N GLN A 231 -36.73 -16.87 38.12
CA GLN A 231 -36.26 -15.74 37.25
C GLN A 231 -35.26 -15.97 36.08
N PRO A 232 -35.30 -15.13 35.00
CA PRO A 232 -34.86 -15.54 33.68
C PRO A 232 -33.53 -14.92 33.20
N GLN A 233 -32.63 -15.76 32.69
CA GLN A 233 -31.64 -15.37 31.68
C GLN A 233 -31.90 -16.17 30.40
N GLN A 234 -31.93 -15.48 29.26
CA GLN A 234 -32.07 -16.14 27.96
C GLN A 234 -30.83 -17.00 27.69
N PRO A 235 -30.96 -18.25 27.22
CA PRO A 235 -29.81 -19.05 26.86
C PRO A 235 -29.11 -18.42 25.66
N ALA A 236 -27.84 -18.07 25.83
CA ALA A 236 -26.97 -17.74 24.71
C ALA A 236 -26.86 -18.99 23.81
N GLN A 237 -27.52 -18.94 22.65
CA GLN A 237 -27.17 -19.86 21.57
C GLN A 237 -25.70 -19.63 21.21
N PRO A 238 -24.91 -20.68 20.91
CA PRO A 238 -23.60 -20.50 20.33
C PRO A 238 -23.77 -19.78 18.99
N VAL A 239 -23.44 -18.49 18.96
CA VAL A 239 -23.60 -17.66 17.77
C VAL A 239 -22.59 -18.14 16.74
N GLN A 240 -23.06 -18.94 15.78
CA GLN A 240 -22.29 -19.27 14.59
C GLN A 240 -22.23 -18.04 13.69
N LEU A 241 -21.48 -17.03 14.14
CA LEU A 241 -21.24 -15.81 13.40
C LEU A 241 -20.29 -16.16 12.25
N GLY A 242 -20.82 -16.17 11.04
CA GLY A 242 -20.04 -16.34 9.81
C GLY A 242 -19.10 -15.16 9.58
N GLN A 243 -18.00 -15.11 10.32
CA GLN A 243 -16.80 -14.44 9.85
C GLN A 243 -16.22 -15.30 8.72
N PRO A 244 -15.81 -14.73 7.57
CA PRO A 244 -15.02 -15.49 6.62
C PRO A 244 -13.74 -15.90 7.32
N GLN A 245 -13.51 -17.19 7.52
CA GLN A 245 -12.20 -17.69 7.92
C GLN A 245 -11.21 -17.20 6.86
N GLN A 246 -10.38 -16.25 7.25
CA GLN A 246 -9.28 -15.73 6.44
C GLN A 246 -8.22 -16.83 6.40
N GLN A 247 -8.47 -17.83 5.55
CA GLN A 247 -7.54 -18.92 5.28
C GLN A 247 -6.26 -18.30 4.73
N ALA A 248 -5.16 -18.54 5.44
CA ALA A 248 -3.85 -18.10 5.00
C ALA A 248 -3.51 -18.83 3.69
N ASP A 249 -3.05 -18.10 2.67
CA ASP A 249 -2.61 -18.69 1.42
C ASP A 249 -1.43 -19.65 1.71
N PRO A 250 -1.56 -20.96 1.41
CA PRO A 250 -0.58 -21.94 1.82
C PRO A 250 0.77 -21.79 1.11
N MET A 251 0.80 -21.27 -0.12
CA MET A 251 2.06 -20.97 -0.81
C MET A 251 2.76 -19.79 -0.15
N LYS A 252 2.00 -18.75 0.24
CA LYS A 252 2.54 -17.53 0.84
C LYS A 252 3.07 -17.77 2.27
N VAL A 253 2.37 -18.56 3.07
CA VAL A 253 2.86 -19.03 4.38
C VAL A 253 4.15 -19.84 4.22
N ASN A 254 4.19 -20.81 3.30
CA ASN A 254 5.38 -21.65 3.10
C ASN A 254 6.59 -20.85 2.58
N GLN A 255 6.37 -19.86 1.72
CA GLN A 255 7.44 -18.96 1.27
C GLN A 255 8.00 -18.12 2.43
N LEU A 256 7.14 -17.61 3.31
CA LEU A 256 7.58 -16.83 4.48
C LEU A 256 8.27 -17.70 5.54
N LYS A 257 7.83 -18.96 5.73
CA LYS A 257 8.52 -19.98 6.53
C LYS A 257 9.92 -20.28 5.97
N ALA A 258 10.05 -20.41 4.64
CA ALA A 258 11.31 -20.71 3.98
C ALA A 258 12.38 -19.59 4.13
N VAL A 259 11.96 -18.33 4.33
CA VAL A 259 12.87 -17.21 4.67
C VAL A 259 13.04 -17.01 6.18
N GLY A 260 12.66 -18.00 7.00
CA GLY A 260 12.97 -18.05 8.43
C GLY A 260 12.03 -17.30 9.37
N LYS A 261 10.85 -16.85 8.90
CA LYS A 261 9.89 -16.13 9.75
C LYS A 261 9.11 -17.05 10.68
N SER A 262 8.86 -16.58 11.90
CA SER A 262 8.01 -17.27 12.87
C SER A 262 6.52 -17.23 12.46
N PRO A 263 5.70 -18.21 12.90
CA PRO A 263 4.26 -18.20 12.62
C PRO A 263 3.54 -16.92 13.05
N GLN A 264 3.99 -16.28 14.14
CA GLN A 264 3.47 -15.02 14.66
C GLN A 264 3.78 -13.84 13.72
N GLU A 265 4.99 -13.75 13.18
CA GLU A 265 5.35 -12.74 12.17
C GLU A 265 4.60 -12.97 10.85
N ILE A 266 4.41 -14.23 10.46
CA ILE A 266 3.66 -14.59 9.25
C ILE A 266 2.18 -14.19 9.41
N ALA A 267 1.59 -14.44 10.57
CA ALA A 267 0.23 -14.03 10.92
C ALA A 267 0.05 -12.51 10.83
N ALA A 268 0.97 -11.75 11.45
CA ALA A 268 0.98 -10.29 11.39
C ALA A 268 1.18 -9.74 9.96
N LEU A 269 2.08 -10.34 9.17
CA LEU A 269 2.39 -9.90 7.81
C LEU A 269 1.27 -10.24 6.80
N LEU A 270 0.52 -11.32 7.04
CA LEU A 270 -0.59 -11.73 6.17
C LEU A 270 -1.95 -11.18 6.62
N GLY A 271 -2.05 -10.60 7.83
CA GLY A 271 -3.30 -10.14 8.40
C GLY A 271 -4.29 -11.28 8.72
N VAL A 272 -3.77 -12.46 9.06
CA VAL A 272 -4.53 -13.69 9.31
C VAL A 272 -4.27 -14.21 10.72
N PRO A 273 -5.22 -14.96 11.33
CA PRO A 273 -4.99 -15.59 12.64
C PRO A 273 -3.79 -16.55 12.63
N VAL A 274 -3.04 -16.62 13.74
CA VAL A 274 -1.86 -17.48 13.88
C VAL A 274 -2.22 -18.96 13.77
N GLU A 275 -3.44 -19.31 14.12
CA GLU A 275 -4.06 -20.63 13.97
C GLU A 275 -4.14 -21.04 12.49
N ALA A 276 -4.46 -20.11 11.58
CA ALA A 276 -4.50 -20.38 10.14
C ALA A 276 -3.11 -20.58 9.55
N VAL A 277 -2.11 -19.83 10.04
CA VAL A 277 -0.69 -20.04 9.68
C VAL A 277 -0.19 -21.39 10.19
N THR A 278 -0.55 -21.74 11.43
CA THR A 278 -0.12 -22.99 12.08
C THR A 278 -0.73 -24.20 11.37
N ALA A 279 -2.03 -24.16 11.02
CA ALA A 279 -2.69 -25.24 10.29
C ALA A 279 -2.06 -25.52 8.91
N VAL A 280 -1.66 -24.47 8.18
CA VAL A 280 -0.90 -24.62 6.93
C VAL A 280 0.51 -25.18 7.18
N THR A 281 1.18 -24.69 8.22
CA THR A 281 2.55 -25.10 8.58
C THR A 281 2.63 -26.58 8.93
N ASP A 282 1.56 -27.10 9.56
CA ASP A 282 1.36 -28.51 9.91
C ASP A 282 1.03 -29.37 8.67
N GLN A 283 0.08 -28.92 7.83
CA GLN A 283 -0.25 -29.57 6.54
C GLN A 283 0.94 -29.65 5.57
N ALA A 284 1.92 -28.76 5.68
CA ALA A 284 3.13 -28.77 4.86
C ALA A 284 4.18 -29.83 5.28
N GLN A 285 3.94 -30.61 6.35
CA GLN A 285 4.82 -31.69 6.79
C GLN A 285 4.13 -33.07 6.77
N PRO A 286 4.15 -33.79 5.63
CA PRO A 286 3.87 -35.22 5.64
C PRO A 286 5.01 -35.95 6.38
N GLN A 287 4.67 -36.52 7.54
CA GLN A 287 5.46 -37.46 8.36
C GLN A 287 6.74 -36.89 9.03
N ASN A 288 6.68 -36.68 10.35
CA ASN A 288 7.42 -37.55 11.28
C ASN A 288 6.93 -37.41 12.74
N HIS A 289 5.76 -38.00 13.07
CA HIS A 289 5.39 -38.33 14.45
C HIS A 289 4.59 -39.64 14.47
N GLY A 290 5.32 -40.75 14.38
CA GLY A 290 4.83 -42.09 14.70
C GLY A 290 5.74 -42.67 15.78
N GLY A 291 5.32 -42.58 17.04
CA GLY A 291 6.17 -42.92 18.19
C GLY A 291 5.38 -42.82 19.48
N SER A 292 4.61 -43.88 19.77
CA SER A 292 3.77 -44.04 20.94
C SER A 292 4.46 -43.72 22.27
N GLU A 293 3.67 -43.22 23.21
CA GLU A 293 3.92 -43.34 24.64
C GLU A 293 4.53 -44.70 25.01
N GLN A 294 5.64 -44.68 25.74
CA GLN A 294 5.96 -45.77 26.66
C GLN A 294 6.68 -45.21 27.87
N GLN A 295 6.01 -45.35 29.01
CA GLN A 295 6.59 -45.11 30.33
C GLN A 295 7.73 -46.12 30.54
N LEU A 296 8.90 -45.64 30.95
CA LEU A 296 9.89 -46.48 31.63
C LEU A 296 10.31 -45.79 32.92
N GLU A 297 9.56 -46.16 33.95
CA GLU A 297 9.93 -46.20 35.36
C GLU A 297 11.43 -46.47 35.57
N THR A 298 12.14 -45.51 36.19
CA THR A 298 13.47 -45.76 36.77
C THR A 298 13.33 -45.84 38.27
N GLY A 299 13.11 -47.06 38.76
CA GLY A 299 13.24 -47.41 40.17
C GLY A 299 14.70 -47.42 40.63
N GLU A 300 14.88 -47.30 41.94
CA GLU A 300 16.15 -47.35 42.65
C GLU A 300 16.94 -48.64 42.39
N PHE A 301 18.28 -48.53 42.29
CA PHE A 301 19.27 -49.34 43.02
C PHE A 301 20.66 -48.67 42.97
#